data_AF-I3YGP6-F1
#
_entry.id   AF-I3YGP6-F1
#
_cell.length_a   1.000
_cell.length_b   1.000
_cell.length_c   1.000
_cell.angle_alpha   90.00
_cell.angle_beta   90.00
_cell.angle_gamma   90.00
#
_symmetry.space_group_name_H-M   'P 1'
#
loop_
_entity.id
_entity.type
_entity.pdbx_description
1 polymer ?
#
loop_
_entity_poly.entity_id
_entity_poly.type
_entity_poly.pdbx_seq_one_letter_code
_entity_poly.pdbx_strand_id
1 'polypeptide(L)'
;MATTMSDIMNPGATTRDDAFPSAPADWTREDAARAAEADGIELGEDHWITIKALQGYFQQHQRPNVRELHDALDEAFHAKGGIKYLYAMFPGGPVAQGCKFAGLQPPAGAANPSFGSVQ
;
A
#
# COMPACT_ATOMS: atom_id res chain seq x y z
N MET A 1 0.44 -53.28 -12.10
CA MET A 1 -0.84 -52.68 -11.67
C MET A 1 -0.62 -51.19 -11.61
N ALA A 2 -1.47 -50.43 -12.29
CA ALA A 2 -1.26 -49.03 -12.62
C ALA A 2 -1.46 -48.08 -11.42
N THR A 3 -0.57 -47.08 -11.37
CA THR A 3 -0.78 -45.66 -11.03
C THR A 3 -1.78 -45.28 -9.93
N THR A 4 -1.26 -44.66 -8.87
CA THR A 4 -1.86 -43.44 -8.29
C THR A 4 -0.76 -42.43 -7.98
N MET A 5 -0.46 -41.61 -8.98
CA MET A 5 -0.01 -40.23 -8.81
C MET A 5 -1.11 -39.49 -8.03
N SER A 6 -0.88 -39.19 -6.75
CA SER A 6 -1.69 -38.20 -6.06
C SER A 6 -1.07 -36.83 -6.29
N ASP A 7 -1.46 -36.28 -7.42
CA ASP A 7 -1.52 -34.86 -7.68
C ASP A 7 -2.45 -34.21 -6.64
N ILE A 8 -1.88 -33.43 -5.72
CA ILE A 8 -2.57 -32.28 -5.14
C ILE A 8 -1.61 -31.11 -5.28
N MET A 9 -1.57 -30.61 -6.50
CA MET A 9 -1.39 -29.20 -6.77
C MET A 9 -2.30 -28.40 -5.81
N ASN A 10 -1.72 -27.69 -4.84
CA ASN A 10 -2.39 -26.54 -4.24
C ASN A 10 -1.65 -25.28 -4.72
N PRO A 11 -1.96 -24.74 -5.91
CA PRO A 11 -1.35 -23.51 -6.39
C PRO A 11 -2.00 -22.27 -5.76
N GLY A 12 -2.83 -22.41 -4.72
CA GLY A 12 -3.65 -21.34 -4.14
C GLY A 12 -3.37 -21.06 -2.67
N ALA A 13 -2.25 -21.51 -2.11
CA ALA A 13 -1.81 -20.99 -0.82
C ALA A 13 -1.26 -19.58 -1.03
N THR A 14 -2.14 -18.60 -1.23
CA THR A 14 -1.80 -17.19 -1.08
C THR A 14 -1.23 -17.06 0.33
N THR A 15 0.09 -17.02 0.41
CA THR A 15 0.81 -17.00 1.69
C THR A 15 0.54 -15.62 2.25
N ARG A 16 -0.52 -15.50 3.05
CA ARG A 16 -0.84 -14.26 3.76
C ARG A 16 0.39 -13.90 4.58
N ASP A 17 0.96 -12.75 4.28
CA ASP A 17 2.11 -12.22 5.01
C ASP A 17 1.65 -11.79 6.42
N ASP A 18 2.18 -12.44 7.46
CA ASP A 18 1.84 -12.15 8.84
C ASP A 18 2.22 -10.73 9.28
N ALA A 19 3.18 -10.10 8.60
CA ALA A 19 3.53 -8.71 8.84
C ALA A 19 2.48 -7.73 8.31
N PHE A 20 1.62 -8.16 7.38
CA PHE A 20 0.57 -7.36 6.73
C PHE A 20 -0.82 -8.02 6.92
N PRO A 21 -1.32 -8.13 8.17
CA PRO A 21 -2.58 -8.82 8.46
C PRO A 21 -3.82 -8.13 7.85
N SER A 22 -3.72 -6.83 7.59
CA SER A 22 -4.77 -6.00 7.02
C SER A 22 -4.70 -5.89 5.49
N ALA A 23 -3.74 -6.57 4.85
CA ALA A 23 -3.63 -6.56 3.40
C ALA A 23 -4.85 -7.22 2.72
N PRO A 24 -5.20 -6.77 1.50
CA PRO A 24 -6.14 -7.50 0.64
C PRO A 24 -5.72 -8.96 0.46
N ALA A 25 -6.71 -9.86 0.29
CA ALA A 25 -6.44 -11.30 0.22
C ALA A 25 -5.50 -11.69 -0.94
N ASP A 26 -5.60 -10.97 -2.07
CA ASP A 26 -4.80 -11.22 -3.27
C ASP A 26 -3.51 -10.37 -3.33
N TRP A 27 -3.19 -9.64 -2.26
CA TRP A 27 -2.00 -8.79 -2.23
C TRP A 27 -0.78 -9.54 -1.71
N THR A 28 0.35 -9.35 -2.38
CA THR A 28 1.66 -9.83 -1.93
C THR A 28 2.69 -8.69 -1.93
N ARG A 29 3.79 -8.86 -1.18
CA ARG A 29 4.92 -7.91 -1.24
C ARG A 29 5.53 -7.82 -2.63
N GLU A 30 5.51 -8.90 -3.40
CA GLU A 30 5.99 -8.93 -4.78
C GLU A 30 5.12 -8.04 -5.68
N ASP A 31 3.80 -8.07 -5.50
CA ASP A 31 2.90 -7.17 -6.23
C ASP A 31 3.16 -5.70 -5.88
N ALA A 32 3.37 -5.39 -4.60
CA ALA A 32 3.74 -4.06 -4.16
C ALA A 32 5.06 -3.60 -4.76
N ALA A 33 6.09 -4.45 -4.72
CA ALA A 33 7.40 -4.16 -5.28
C ALA A 33 7.34 -3.94 -6.79
N ARG A 34 6.60 -4.78 -7.52
CA ARG A 34 6.39 -4.61 -8.97
C ARG A 34 5.64 -3.32 -9.30
N ALA A 35 4.64 -2.96 -8.49
CA ALA A 35 3.89 -1.71 -8.68
C ALA A 35 4.76 -0.47 -8.40
N ALA A 36 5.66 -0.55 -7.42
CA ALA A 36 6.60 0.51 -7.09
C ALA A 36 7.71 0.64 -8.15
N GLU A 37 8.25 -0.48 -8.62
CA GLU A 37 9.24 -0.52 -9.70
C GLU A 37 8.69 0.11 -10.99
N ALA A 38 7.42 -0.15 -11.31
CA ALA A 38 6.74 0.49 -12.44
C ALA A 38 6.64 2.02 -12.33
N ASP A 39 6.69 2.56 -11.11
CA ASP A 39 6.76 4.00 -10.81
C ASP A 39 8.19 4.50 -10.55
N GLY A 40 9.20 3.64 -10.71
CA GLY A 40 10.61 3.96 -10.47
C GLY A 40 10.96 4.14 -8.98
N ILE A 41 10.20 3.51 -8.08
CA ILE A 41 10.38 3.62 -6.63
C ILE A 41 10.86 2.28 -6.06
N GLU A 42 11.93 2.33 -5.27
CA GLU A 42 12.38 1.20 -4.45
C GLU A 42 11.71 1.25 -3.08
N LEU A 43 11.07 0.15 -2.67
CA LEU A 43 10.36 0.07 -1.39
C LEU A 43 11.33 -0.17 -0.23
N GLY A 44 11.69 0.91 0.45
CA GLY A 44 12.44 0.89 1.71
C GLY A 44 11.54 0.63 2.93
N GLU A 45 12.17 0.58 4.11
CA GLU A 45 11.48 0.32 5.40
C GLU A 45 10.30 1.29 5.63
N ASP A 46 10.52 2.58 5.40
CA ASP A 46 9.49 3.61 5.58
C ASP A 46 8.33 3.46 4.60
N HIS A 47 8.59 3.03 3.36
CA HIS A 47 7.53 2.73 2.40
C HIS A 47 6.65 1.57 2.88
N TRP A 48 7.27 0.51 3.41
CA TRP A 48 6.53 -0.63 3.97
C TRP A 48 5.69 -0.25 5.19
N ILE A 49 6.20 0.64 6.05
CA ILE A 49 5.45 1.19 7.18
C ILE A 49 4.22 1.96 6.67
N THR A 50 4.38 2.84 5.66
CA THR A 50 3.26 3.57 5.06
C THR A 50 2.22 2.62 4.45
N ILE A 51 2.66 1.61 3.69
CA ILE A 51 1.78 0.59 3.08
C ILE A 51 0.96 -0.14 4.15
N LYS A 52 1.62 -0.59 5.22
CA LYS A 52 0.96 -1.28 6.33
C LYS A 52 -0.06 -0.38 7.04
N ALA A 53 0.30 0.89 7.28
CA ALA A 53 -0.59 1.86 7.89
C ALA A 53 -1.85 2.09 7.04
N LEU A 54 -1.68 2.20 5.71
CA LEU A 54 -2.81 2.34 4.78
C LEU A 54 -3.72 1.12 4.79
N GLN A 55 -3.16 -0.09 4.75
CA GLN A 55 -3.97 -1.32 4.85
C GLN A 55 -4.76 -1.38 6.16
N GLY A 56 -4.12 -1.03 7.29
CA GLY A 56 -4.78 -0.96 8.59
C GLY A 56 -5.89 0.10 8.66
N TYR A 57 -5.70 1.26 8.03
CA TYR A 57 -6.70 2.32 7.96
C TYR A 57 -7.92 1.87 7.13
N PHE A 58 -7.71 1.37 5.91
CA PHE A 58 -8.81 0.97 5.03
C PHE A 58 -9.57 -0.27 5.52
N GLN A 59 -8.91 -1.15 6.30
CA GLN A 59 -9.58 -2.29 6.92
C GLN A 59 -10.57 -1.85 8.01
N GLN A 60 -10.25 -0.79 8.75
CA GLN A 60 -11.09 -0.26 9.83
C GLN A 60 -12.13 0.76 9.33
N HIS A 61 -11.86 1.44 8.22
CA HIS A 61 -12.70 2.53 7.70
C HIS A 61 -13.35 2.15 6.35
N GLN A 62 -14.63 1.75 6.37
CA GLN A 62 -15.39 1.48 5.13
C GLN A 62 -15.56 2.72 4.23
N ARG A 63 -15.49 3.93 4.79
CA ARG A 63 -15.60 5.20 4.06
C ARG A 63 -14.39 6.06 4.41
N PRO A 64 -13.29 5.95 3.65
CA PRO A 64 -12.05 6.64 3.98
C PRO A 64 -12.22 8.16 3.85
N ASN A 65 -11.78 8.91 4.86
CA ASN A 65 -11.72 10.36 4.81
C ASN A 65 -10.29 10.79 4.45
N VAL A 66 -10.12 11.35 3.26
CA VAL A 66 -8.79 11.71 2.72
C VAL A 66 -8.04 12.69 3.62
N ARG A 67 -8.75 13.63 4.26
CA ARG A 67 -8.11 14.58 5.19
C ARG A 67 -7.60 13.88 6.45
N GLU A 68 -8.44 13.06 7.06
CA GLU A 68 -8.06 12.30 8.26
C GLU A 68 -6.89 11.35 7.98
N LEU A 69 -6.91 10.68 6.82
CA LEU A 69 -5.81 9.83 6.39
C LEU A 69 -4.51 10.63 6.19
N HIS A 70 -4.60 11.80 5.55
CA HIS A 70 -3.47 12.70 5.38
C HIS A 70 -2.89 13.14 6.73
N ASP A 71 -3.73 13.57 7.66
CA ASP A 71 -3.31 14.03 8.98
C ASP A 71 -2.72 12.88 9.81
N ALA A 72 -3.29 11.68 9.73
CA ALA A 72 -2.76 10.49 10.39
C ALA A 72 -1.37 10.09 9.85
N LEU A 73 -1.16 10.22 8.53
CA LEU A 73 0.15 9.98 7.91
C LEU A 73 1.17 11.08 8.27
N ASP A 74 0.76 12.35 8.30
CA ASP A 74 1.61 13.45 8.74
C ASP A 74 2.09 13.25 10.18
N GLU A 75 1.17 12.88 11.08
CA GLU A 75 1.49 12.60 12.48
C GLU A 75 2.39 11.36 12.62
N ALA A 76 2.09 10.26 11.92
CA ALA A 76 2.87 9.02 11.97
C ALA A 76 4.34 9.23 11.55
N PHE A 77 4.59 10.17 10.64
CA PHE A 77 5.92 10.50 10.15
C PHE A 77 6.43 11.85 10.66
N HIS A 78 5.79 12.47 11.65
CA HIS A 78 6.11 13.82 12.13
C HIS A 78 7.59 13.94 12.52
N ALA A 79 8.12 12.94 13.23
CA ALA A 79 9.52 12.86 13.65
C ALA A 79 10.52 12.80 12.47
N LYS A 80 10.07 12.37 11.28
CA LYS A 80 10.87 12.26 10.05
C LYS A 80 10.63 13.40 9.06
N GLY A 81 9.76 14.36 9.39
CA GLY A 81 9.40 15.50 8.53
C GLY A 81 7.96 15.47 8.00
N GLY A 82 7.13 14.59 8.54
CA GLY A 82 5.69 14.51 8.28
C GLY A 82 5.36 14.25 6.81
N ILE A 83 4.33 14.92 6.32
CA ILE A 83 3.85 14.76 4.94
C ILE A 83 4.90 15.18 3.91
N LYS A 84 5.76 16.17 4.22
CA LYS A 84 6.83 16.59 3.29
C LYS A 84 7.82 15.47 3.03
N TYR A 85 8.15 14.69 4.07
CA TYR A 85 8.99 13.51 3.93
C TYR A 85 8.30 12.43 3.09
N LEU A 86 7.01 12.21 3.34
CA LEU A 86 6.20 11.28 2.54
C LEU A 86 6.12 11.69 1.06
N TYR A 87 6.00 12.97 0.72
CA TYR A 87 6.05 13.44 -0.67
C TYR A 87 7.42 13.25 -1.32
N ALA A 88 8.51 13.27 -0.56
CA ALA A 88 9.84 12.94 -1.06
C ALA A 88 9.98 11.44 -1.39
N MET A 89 9.35 10.58 -0.59
CA MET A 89 9.33 9.13 -0.81
C MET A 89 8.34 8.68 -1.90
N PHE A 90 7.23 9.42 -2.04
CA PHE A 90 6.13 9.15 -2.96
C PHE A 90 5.87 10.38 -3.85
N PRO A 91 6.66 10.60 -4.91
CA PRO A 91 6.55 11.79 -5.77
C PRO A 91 5.21 11.93 -6.49
N GLY A 92 4.49 10.82 -6.73
CA GLY A 92 3.13 10.81 -7.26
C GLY A 92 2.05 11.04 -6.20
N GLY A 93 2.44 11.33 -4.96
CA GLY A 93 1.57 11.58 -3.83
C GLY A 93 1.50 10.37 -2.88
N PRO A 94 1.65 10.58 -1.56
CA PRO A 94 1.79 9.48 -0.60
C PRO A 94 0.53 8.64 -0.45
N VAL A 95 -0.64 9.26 -0.55
CA VAL A 95 -1.91 8.52 -0.52
C VAL A 95 -2.14 7.76 -1.83
N ALA A 96 -1.89 8.38 -2.98
CA ALA A 96 -2.15 7.76 -4.28
C ALA A 96 -1.21 6.58 -4.55
N GLN A 97 0.10 6.80 -4.47
CA GLN A 97 1.10 5.76 -4.68
C GLN A 97 1.09 4.76 -3.53
N GLY A 98 0.96 5.22 -2.28
CA GLY A 98 0.84 4.33 -1.13
C GLY A 98 -0.35 3.36 -1.26
N CYS A 99 -1.54 3.84 -1.63
CA CYS A 99 -2.71 2.98 -1.86
C CYS A 99 -2.47 1.99 -3.01
N LYS A 100 -1.88 2.45 -4.12
CA LYS A 100 -1.52 1.60 -5.25
C LYS A 100 -0.60 0.45 -4.82
N PHE A 101 0.46 0.75 -4.07
CA PHE A 101 1.41 -0.27 -3.60
C PHE A 101 0.82 -1.17 -2.52
N ALA A 102 -0.13 -0.65 -1.73
CA ALA A 102 -0.88 -1.41 -0.73
C ALA A 102 -1.95 -2.34 -1.31
N GLY A 103 -2.18 -2.32 -2.63
CA GLY A 103 -3.27 -3.08 -3.28
C GLY A 103 -4.66 -2.50 -3.02
N LEU A 104 -4.74 -1.22 -2.63
CA LEU A 104 -5.97 -0.55 -2.25
C LEU A 104 -6.46 0.36 -3.38
N GLN A 105 -7.78 0.53 -3.47
CA GLN A 105 -8.36 1.54 -4.35
C GLN A 105 -8.15 2.94 -3.73
N PRO A 106 -7.45 3.86 -4.40
CA PRO A 106 -7.25 5.20 -3.88
C PRO A 106 -8.60 5.94 -3.78
N PRO A 107 -8.78 6.79 -2.75
CA PRO A 107 -10.02 7.53 -2.58
C PRO A 107 -10.17 8.58 -3.70
N ALA A 108 -11.41 8.86 -4.09
CA ALA A 108 -11.72 9.83 -5.14
C ALA A 108 -11.07 11.20 -4.85
N GLY A 109 -10.27 11.71 -5.79
CA GLY A 109 -9.53 12.96 -5.66
C GLY A 109 -8.03 12.81 -5.40
N ALA A 110 -7.56 11.69 -4.83
CA ALA A 110 -6.13 11.46 -4.57
C ALA A 110 -5.33 11.17 -5.85
N ALA A 111 -5.96 10.58 -6.88
CA ALA A 111 -5.31 10.26 -8.15
C ALA A 111 -5.06 11.47 -9.06
N ASN A 112 -5.54 12.66 -8.69
CA ASN A 112 -5.45 13.85 -9.52
C ASN A 112 -4.29 14.76 -9.04
N PRO A 113 -3.21 14.94 -9.81
CA PRO A 113 -2.04 15.71 -9.39
C PRO A 113 -2.36 17.19 -9.07
N SER A 114 -3.52 17.69 -9.50
CA SER A 114 -3.99 19.05 -9.19
C SER A 114 -4.33 19.32 -7.72
N PHE A 115 -4.45 18.31 -6.85
CA PHE A 115 -4.78 18.55 -5.43
C PHE A 115 -3.59 18.95 -4.54
N GLY A 116 -2.39 19.10 -5.11
CA GLY A 116 -1.15 19.44 -4.38
C GLY A 116 -0.41 20.69 -4.85
N SER A 117 -0.94 21.47 -5.79
CA SER A 117 -0.34 22.77 -6.17
C SER A 117 -1.11 23.92 -5.53
N VAL A 118 -0.87 24.15 -4.24
CA VAL A 118 -0.97 25.51 -3.72
C VAL A 118 0.19 26.30 -4.31
N GLN A 119 -0.11 27.14 -5.31
CA GLN A 119 0.70 28.31 -5.62
C GLN A 119 0.52 29.36 -4.52
#